data_AF-A0A2K5MLH1-F1
#
_entry.id   AF-A0A2K5MLH1-F1
#
_cell.length_a   1.000
_cell.length_b   1.000
_cell.length_c   1.000
_cell.angle_alpha   90.00
_cell.angle_beta   90.00
_cell.angle_gamma   90.00
#
_symmetry.space_group_name_H-M   'P 1'
#
loop_
_entity.id
_entity.type
_entity.pdbx_description
1 polymer ?
#
loop_
_entity_poly.entity_id
_entity_poly.type
_entity_poly.pdbx_seq_one_letter_code
_entity_poly.pdbx_strand_id
1 'polypeptide(L)'
;MKLLHVFLLFLCFHLSFCKVTSTFQEDRVEKKCLAKKYTHLSCNKVFCQPWQRCIEGTCVCKLPYQCPKNGTMVCATSGRSFPTYCQQKSLECLRPGTKFLNNGTCTAGGKFSVSLKHGNTDSEGIVEVKLVDQDKAMFVCKSSWSMREANVACLDLGFQQGADSERRFKLSDLSINSTECLHVHCRGLETSLAECTFTKRRTMDYQDLADVVCYTQKADSPTNDSFQCVNGKYISQTKACDGINDCGDQSDELCCKACHGRSFHCKSDVCIPSQYRCNGEVDCITGDDEVGCEERRRIKSLLPKLSCGVKNRMHVRRKRIVGGKLAQLGDFPWQVGIKDAKGITCGGIYIGGCWVLTAAHCLSASKTHRYQIWTTVVDWIHPSIKDIAVEFVDRIIFHENYNAGTYQNDIALIKMKKEGNKKDCELPRSIPACVPWSPYLFQPDDTCIISGWGREKDNQKVYSLRWGEVKLISNCSKFYGNRFYEKEMECAGCNPISVLSCIENTGRTC
;
A
#
# COMPACT_ATOMS: atom_id res chain seq x y z
N MET A 1 -42.12 14.45 67.39
CA MET A 1 -40.92 15.30 67.23
C MET A 1 -39.85 14.55 66.47
N LYS A 2 -39.67 14.84 65.18
CA LYS A 2 -38.42 14.65 64.41
C LYS A 2 -38.59 15.38 63.07
N LEU A 3 -38.56 16.71 63.19
CA LEU A 3 -38.49 17.67 62.11
C LEU A 3 -37.01 17.90 61.80
N LEU A 4 -36.33 16.91 61.23
CA LEU A 4 -34.90 17.04 60.91
C LEU A 4 -34.44 16.00 59.88
N HIS A 5 -35.02 15.96 58.68
CA HIS A 5 -34.41 15.23 57.55
C HIS A 5 -34.83 15.65 56.12
N VAL A 6 -35.49 16.81 55.94
CA VAL A 6 -35.93 17.23 54.58
C VAL A 6 -35.11 18.40 54.01
N PHE A 7 -34.15 18.95 54.76
CA PHE A 7 -33.38 20.13 54.31
C PHE A 7 -31.97 19.87 53.75
N LEU A 8 -31.61 18.60 53.45
CA LEU A 8 -30.27 18.25 52.93
C LEU A 8 -30.27 17.53 51.58
N LEU A 9 -31.39 17.55 50.85
CA LEU A 9 -31.50 16.99 49.50
C LEU A 9 -31.85 18.03 48.42
N PHE A 10 -32.01 19.30 48.78
CA PHE A 10 -32.38 20.38 47.86
C PHE A 10 -31.28 21.42 47.59
N LEU A 11 -30.00 21.09 47.88
CA LEU A 11 -28.86 21.99 47.68
C LEU A 11 -27.72 21.42 46.80
N CYS A 12 -27.93 20.30 46.11
CA CYS A 12 -26.95 19.74 45.15
C CYS A 12 -27.48 19.64 43.70
N PHE A 13 -28.55 20.34 43.35
CA PHE A 13 -29.07 20.38 41.96
C PHE A 13 -28.78 21.68 41.20
N HIS A 14 -27.81 22.49 41.65
CA HIS A 14 -27.40 23.73 40.96
C HIS A 14 -25.88 23.93 40.87
N LEU A 15 -25.10 22.86 40.76
CA LEU A 15 -23.73 22.96 40.26
C LEU A 15 -23.70 22.53 38.79
N SER A 16 -23.65 23.56 37.94
CA SER A 16 -23.21 23.57 36.55
C SER A 16 -22.65 22.23 36.05
N PHE A 17 -23.50 21.45 35.38
CA PHE A 17 -23.04 20.69 34.22
C PHE A 17 -22.76 21.72 33.12
N CYS A 18 -21.61 22.39 33.23
CA CYS A 18 -20.94 22.89 32.05
C CYS A 18 -20.53 21.63 31.30
N LYS A 19 -21.42 21.14 30.43
CA LYS A 19 -21.06 20.22 29.35
C LYS A 19 -20.01 20.98 28.55
N VAL A 20 -18.76 20.77 28.90
CA VAL A 20 -17.66 20.95 27.95
C VAL A 20 -17.95 19.90 26.88
N THR A 21 -18.77 20.27 25.91
CA THR A 21 -18.72 19.67 24.58
C THR A 21 -17.38 20.09 23.99
N SER A 22 -16.29 19.52 24.51
CA SER A 22 -15.13 19.31 23.66
C SER A 22 -15.62 18.28 22.66
N THR A 23 -15.98 18.75 21.47
CA THR A 23 -15.87 17.93 20.27
C THR A 23 -14.46 17.38 20.30
N PHE A 24 -14.28 16.17 20.84
CA PHE A 24 -13.08 15.38 20.64
C PHE A 24 -13.09 15.08 19.15
N GLN A 25 -12.47 15.98 18.38
CA GLN A 25 -12.15 15.72 17.00
C GLN A 25 -11.15 14.57 17.05
N GLU A 26 -11.64 13.35 16.80
CA GLU A 26 -10.80 12.16 16.80
C GLU A 26 -9.62 12.43 15.87
N ASP A 27 -8.41 12.38 16.44
CA ASP A 27 -7.17 12.49 15.68
C ASP A 27 -7.01 11.21 14.83
N ARG A 28 -7.60 11.24 13.65
CA ARG A 28 -7.64 10.16 12.66
C ARG A 28 -6.30 9.94 11.98
N VAL A 29 -5.35 10.85 12.16
CA VAL A 29 -4.05 10.79 11.51
C VAL A 29 -3.02 10.18 12.46
N GLU A 30 -2.07 9.44 11.91
CA GLU A 30 -0.95 8.88 12.66
C GLU A 30 0.29 9.78 12.60
N LYS A 31 0.62 10.42 13.73
CA LYS A 31 1.76 11.36 13.84
C LYS A 31 3.11 10.74 13.46
N LYS A 32 3.38 9.48 13.82
CA LYS A 32 4.61 8.77 13.45
C LYS A 32 4.74 8.61 11.93
N CYS A 33 3.63 8.31 11.25
CA CYS A 33 3.55 8.16 9.81
C CYS A 33 3.76 9.52 9.10
N LEU A 34 3.16 10.61 9.61
CA LEU A 34 3.34 11.95 9.03
C LEU A 34 4.81 12.40 8.99
N ALA A 35 5.62 12.00 9.97
CA ALA A 35 7.06 12.30 9.98
C ALA A 35 7.81 11.68 8.78
N LYS A 36 7.24 10.65 8.14
CA LYS A 36 7.79 10.01 6.93
C LYS A 36 7.42 10.72 5.63
N LYS A 37 6.45 11.64 5.65
CA LYS A 37 6.02 12.43 4.49
C LYS A 37 5.70 11.56 3.26
N TYR A 38 4.86 10.54 3.44
CA TYR A 38 4.45 9.67 2.34
C TYR A 38 3.59 10.44 1.31
N THR A 39 3.74 10.05 0.06
CA THR A 39 3.02 10.57 -1.11
C THR A 39 2.68 9.41 -2.04
N HIS A 40 2.01 9.69 -3.17
CA HIS A 40 1.76 8.73 -4.25
C HIS A 40 3.03 8.06 -4.82
N LEU A 41 4.22 8.59 -4.51
CA LEU A 41 5.51 7.97 -4.88
C LEU A 41 6.07 7.01 -3.82
N SER A 42 5.37 6.80 -2.71
CA SER A 42 5.85 5.97 -1.59
C SER A 42 5.35 4.54 -1.70
N CYS A 43 6.18 3.62 -2.22
CA CYS A 43 5.77 2.22 -2.41
C CYS A 43 5.56 1.42 -1.11
N ASN A 44 5.88 2.02 0.03
CA ASN A 44 5.50 1.49 1.34
C ASN A 44 3.99 1.60 1.60
N LYS A 45 3.28 2.54 0.97
CA LYS A 45 1.85 2.77 1.22
C LYS A 45 0.96 2.51 0.01
N VAL A 46 1.45 2.77 -1.20
CA VAL A 46 0.66 2.62 -2.44
C VAL A 46 1.43 1.86 -3.52
N PHE A 47 0.71 1.31 -4.50
CA PHE A 47 1.36 0.78 -5.68
C PHE A 47 1.90 1.91 -6.57
N CYS A 48 3.09 1.69 -7.15
CA CYS A 48 3.62 2.60 -8.15
C CYS A 48 2.81 2.53 -9.44
N GLN A 49 2.80 3.64 -10.20
CA GLN A 49 2.18 3.68 -11.51
C GLN A 49 2.84 2.68 -12.48
N PRO A 50 2.15 2.20 -13.54
CA PRO A 50 2.68 1.18 -14.44
C PRO A 50 4.04 1.52 -15.10
N TRP A 51 4.28 2.81 -15.35
CA TRP A 51 5.54 3.35 -15.91
C TRP A 51 6.63 3.63 -14.86
N GLN A 52 6.41 3.25 -13.60
CA GLN A 52 7.36 3.36 -12.48
C GLN A 52 7.67 1.99 -11.86
N ARG A 53 8.74 1.90 -11.07
CA ARG A 53 9.15 0.74 -10.26
C ARG A 53 9.53 1.18 -8.85
N CYS A 54 9.28 0.33 -7.87
CA CYS A 54 9.69 0.56 -6.48
C CYS A 54 11.20 0.28 -6.31
N ILE A 55 11.95 1.27 -5.86
CA ILE A 55 13.36 1.17 -5.48
C ILE A 55 13.52 1.94 -4.16
N GLU A 56 14.08 1.29 -3.14
CA GLU A 56 14.36 1.92 -1.84
C GLU A 56 13.14 2.65 -1.22
N GLY A 57 11.95 2.06 -1.35
CA GLY A 57 10.71 2.63 -0.80
C GLY A 57 10.10 3.77 -1.63
N THR A 58 10.68 4.11 -2.79
CA THR A 58 10.21 5.18 -3.69
C THR A 58 9.91 4.66 -5.10
N CYS A 59 8.86 5.20 -5.71
CA CYS A 59 8.47 4.93 -7.10
C CYS A 59 9.34 5.74 -8.05
N VAL A 60 10.26 5.06 -8.73
CA VAL A 60 11.20 5.64 -9.69
C VAL A 60 10.76 5.31 -11.11
N CYS A 61 10.94 6.26 -12.04
CA CYS A 61 10.60 6.08 -13.44
C CYS A 61 11.30 4.85 -14.05
N LYS A 62 10.54 4.04 -14.80
CA LYS A 62 11.11 3.03 -15.70
C LYS A 62 11.64 3.69 -16.96
N LEU A 63 12.56 3.03 -17.66
CA LEU A 63 12.92 3.41 -19.02
C LEU A 63 11.82 2.99 -20.00
N PRO A 64 11.57 3.73 -21.10
CA PRO A 64 10.44 3.43 -21.99
C PRO A 64 10.44 2.00 -22.55
N TYR A 65 11.60 1.42 -22.81
CA TYR A 65 11.69 0.04 -23.31
C TYR A 65 11.33 -1.04 -22.28
N GLN A 66 11.24 -0.69 -20.99
CA GLN A 66 10.78 -1.59 -19.92
C GLN A 66 9.26 -1.65 -19.81
N CYS A 67 8.54 -0.76 -20.49
CA CYS A 67 7.08 -0.81 -20.59
C CYS A 67 6.62 -2.00 -21.46
N PRO A 68 5.42 -2.54 -21.20
CA PRO A 68 4.77 -3.47 -22.13
C PRO A 68 4.67 -2.87 -23.53
N LYS A 69 4.94 -3.72 -24.55
CA LYS A 69 4.89 -3.33 -25.96
C LYS A 69 3.49 -3.36 -26.57
N ASN A 70 2.54 -4.00 -25.88
CA ASN A 70 1.14 -4.05 -26.31
C ASN A 70 0.41 -2.78 -25.86
N GLY A 71 -0.20 -2.07 -26.79
CA GLY A 71 -0.98 -0.87 -26.51
C GLY A 71 -1.36 -0.12 -27.78
N THR A 72 -2.06 1.00 -27.62
CA THR A 72 -2.40 1.93 -28.70
C THR A 72 -1.39 3.07 -28.76
N MET A 73 -1.15 3.59 -29.96
CA MET A 73 -0.32 4.78 -30.14
C MET A 73 -0.92 5.98 -29.42
N VAL A 74 -0.05 6.87 -28.95
CA VAL A 74 -0.44 8.12 -28.29
C VAL A 74 0.42 9.28 -28.77
N CYS A 75 -0.09 10.50 -28.65
CA CYS A 75 0.65 11.72 -28.97
C CYS A 75 0.97 12.52 -27.70
N ALA A 76 2.14 13.17 -27.69
CA ALA A 76 2.54 14.11 -26.66
C ALA A 76 2.51 15.57 -27.15
N THR A 77 2.56 16.52 -26.23
CA THR A 77 2.58 17.97 -26.50
C THR A 77 3.75 18.43 -27.37
N SER A 78 4.83 17.63 -27.46
CA SER A 78 5.96 17.87 -28.36
C SER A 78 5.68 17.55 -29.84
N GLY A 79 4.47 17.07 -30.18
CA GLY A 79 4.14 16.58 -31.52
C GLY A 79 4.77 15.22 -31.84
N ARG A 80 5.35 14.55 -30.84
CA ARG A 80 5.95 13.21 -30.99
C ARG A 80 4.92 12.13 -30.68
N SER A 81 4.79 11.15 -31.58
CA SER A 81 4.00 9.93 -31.36
C SER A 81 4.82 8.87 -30.63
N PHE A 82 4.15 8.13 -29.74
CA PHE A 82 4.69 7.02 -28.97
C PHE A 82 3.92 5.74 -29.26
N PRO A 83 4.58 4.57 -29.32
CA PRO A 83 3.92 3.29 -29.54
C PRO A 83 2.85 2.94 -28.50
N THR A 84 3.06 3.29 -27.23
CA THR A 84 2.11 3.02 -26.14
C THR A 84 2.07 4.17 -25.13
N TYR A 85 0.94 4.30 -24.42
CA TYR A 85 0.77 5.25 -23.32
C TYR A 85 1.86 5.13 -22.24
N CYS A 86 2.21 3.90 -21.83
CA CYS A 86 3.25 3.67 -20.83
C CYS A 86 4.60 4.28 -21.25
N GLN A 87 4.97 4.21 -22.53
CA GLN A 87 6.23 4.76 -23.02
C GLN A 87 6.25 6.29 -22.98
N GLN A 88 5.13 6.95 -23.32
CA GLN A 88 5.02 8.40 -23.21
C GLN A 88 5.10 8.84 -21.75
N LYS A 89 4.33 8.24 -20.84
CA LYS A 89 4.37 8.56 -19.40
C LYS A 89 5.71 8.23 -18.73
N SER A 90 6.36 7.15 -19.17
CA SER A 90 7.72 6.80 -18.73
C SER A 90 8.73 7.87 -19.14
N LEU A 91 8.66 8.38 -20.38
CA LEU A 91 9.52 9.47 -20.81
C LEU A 91 9.20 10.77 -20.08
N GLU A 92 7.93 11.09 -19.88
CA GLU A 92 7.47 12.27 -19.13
C GLU A 92 7.99 12.25 -17.69
N CYS A 93 7.94 11.10 -17.04
CA CYS A 93 8.50 10.90 -15.70
C CYS A 93 10.02 11.17 -15.68
N LEU A 94 10.75 10.72 -16.70
CA LEU A 94 12.20 10.95 -16.82
C LEU A 94 12.55 12.40 -17.22
N ARG A 95 11.69 13.05 -17.99
CA ARG A 95 11.87 14.39 -18.55
C ARG A 95 10.54 15.14 -18.48
N PRO A 96 10.29 15.85 -17.36
CA PRO A 96 9.07 16.62 -17.17
C PRO A 96 8.84 17.63 -18.31
N GLY A 97 7.57 17.80 -18.70
CA GLY A 97 7.14 18.79 -19.70
C GLY A 97 6.60 18.20 -21.01
N THR A 98 6.93 16.94 -21.35
CA THR A 98 6.34 16.24 -22.51
C THR A 98 5.04 15.56 -22.12
N LYS A 99 4.00 16.35 -21.86
CA LYS A 99 2.68 15.88 -21.40
C LYS A 99 1.92 15.10 -22.49
N PHE A 100 0.94 14.32 -22.08
CA PHE A 100 -0.02 13.68 -22.98
C PHE A 100 -0.86 14.73 -23.73
N LEU A 101 -1.20 14.46 -25.00
CA LEU A 101 -2.01 15.35 -25.83
C LEU A 101 -3.31 14.68 -26.31
N ASN A 102 -3.20 13.58 -27.04
CA ASN A 102 -4.36 12.83 -27.54
C ASN A 102 -4.03 11.35 -27.74
N ASN A 103 -5.09 10.55 -27.77
CA ASN A 103 -5.00 9.14 -28.15
C ASN A 103 -4.84 9.02 -29.67
N GLY A 104 -4.08 8.03 -30.12
CA GLY A 104 -3.75 7.84 -31.53
C GLY A 104 -2.50 8.57 -31.98
N THR A 105 -2.37 8.78 -33.28
CA THR A 105 -1.24 9.52 -33.88
C THR A 105 -1.40 11.03 -33.67
N CYS A 106 -0.28 11.74 -33.75
CA CYS A 106 -0.30 13.20 -33.69
C CYS A 106 -0.99 13.80 -34.93
N THR A 107 -1.88 14.76 -34.71
CA THR A 107 -2.55 15.53 -35.78
C THR A 107 -1.80 16.83 -36.03
N ALA A 108 -1.70 17.25 -37.31
CA ALA A 108 -1.09 18.53 -37.66
C ALA A 108 -2.01 19.67 -37.21
N GLY A 109 -1.59 20.43 -36.20
CA GLY A 109 -2.33 21.59 -35.68
C GLY A 109 -3.30 21.30 -34.53
N GLY A 110 -3.44 20.05 -34.09
CA GLY A 110 -4.25 19.71 -32.93
C GLY A 110 -3.67 20.30 -31.64
N LYS A 111 -4.41 21.18 -30.96
CA LYS A 111 -3.97 21.84 -29.73
C LYS A 111 -5.00 21.65 -28.63
N PHE A 112 -4.57 21.06 -27.52
CA PHE A 112 -5.32 21.04 -26.27
C PHE A 112 -4.99 22.30 -25.47
N SER A 113 -5.99 22.94 -24.88
CA SER A 113 -5.75 24.07 -23.97
C SER A 113 -6.80 24.16 -22.87
N VAL A 114 -6.34 24.45 -21.66
CA VAL A 114 -7.15 24.75 -20.49
C VAL A 114 -6.98 26.25 -20.18
N SER A 115 -8.07 26.94 -19.87
CA SER A 115 -8.02 28.34 -19.44
C SER A 115 -9.10 28.65 -18.42
N LEU A 116 -8.82 29.64 -17.56
CA LEU A 116 -9.79 30.19 -16.62
C LEU A 116 -10.41 31.45 -17.20
N LYS A 117 -11.74 31.51 -17.20
CA LYS A 117 -12.50 32.67 -17.69
C LYS A 117 -13.26 33.35 -16.56
N HIS A 118 -13.43 34.65 -16.69
CA HIS A 118 -14.20 35.49 -15.77
C HIS A 118 -13.66 35.55 -14.33
N GLY A 119 -12.42 35.12 -14.07
CA GLY A 119 -11.78 35.28 -12.77
C GLY A 119 -11.29 36.70 -12.52
N ASN A 120 -11.21 37.11 -11.24
CA ASN A 120 -10.59 38.39 -10.89
C ASN A 120 -9.06 38.31 -10.86
N THR A 121 -8.54 37.11 -10.63
CA THR A 121 -7.10 36.80 -10.64
C THR A 121 -6.77 35.75 -11.69
N ASP A 122 -5.49 35.53 -11.96
CA ASP A 122 -4.98 34.47 -12.84
C ASP A 122 -5.13 33.05 -12.23
N SER A 123 -5.38 32.97 -10.92
CA SER A 123 -5.57 31.72 -10.18
C SER A 123 -7.03 31.31 -9.96
N GLU A 124 -8.02 32.06 -10.43
CA GLU A 124 -9.42 31.73 -10.22
C GLU A 124 -10.27 31.91 -11.49
N GLY A 125 -11.43 31.25 -11.55
CA GLY A 125 -12.42 31.48 -12.59
C GLY A 125 -13.22 30.23 -12.96
N ILE A 126 -13.96 30.34 -14.06
CA ILE A 126 -14.73 29.25 -14.66
C ILE A 126 -13.83 28.48 -15.63
N VAL A 127 -13.85 27.14 -15.53
CA VAL A 127 -12.97 26.28 -16.31
C VAL A 127 -13.49 26.13 -17.75
N GLU A 128 -12.65 26.52 -18.71
CA GLU A 128 -12.89 26.35 -20.14
C GLU A 128 -11.81 25.45 -20.76
N VAL A 129 -12.24 24.45 -21.53
CA VAL A 129 -11.37 23.45 -22.17
C VAL A 129 -11.59 23.45 -23.68
N LYS A 130 -10.49 23.52 -24.43
CA LYS A 130 -10.46 23.26 -25.88
C LYS A 130 -9.84 21.89 -26.12
N LEU A 131 -10.65 20.96 -26.64
CA LEU A 131 -10.22 19.61 -27.00
C LEU A 131 -9.44 19.63 -28.33
N VAL A 132 -8.56 18.64 -28.53
CA VAL A 132 -7.70 18.55 -29.72
C VAL A 132 -8.50 18.47 -31.03
N ASP A 133 -9.62 17.74 -31.01
CA ASP A 133 -10.45 17.48 -32.18
C ASP A 133 -11.56 18.53 -32.39
N GLN A 134 -11.55 19.62 -31.61
CA GLN A 134 -12.61 20.63 -31.65
C GLN A 134 -12.04 22.05 -31.70
N ASP A 135 -12.57 22.86 -32.61
CA ASP A 135 -12.18 24.27 -32.72
C ASP A 135 -12.78 25.15 -31.62
N LYS A 136 -13.94 24.74 -31.08
CA LYS A 136 -14.68 25.49 -30.06
C LYS A 136 -14.29 25.03 -28.66
N ALA A 137 -13.96 26.00 -27.82
CA ALA A 137 -13.78 25.77 -26.39
C ALA A 137 -15.14 25.63 -25.68
N MET A 138 -15.21 24.76 -24.68
CA MET A 138 -16.43 24.47 -23.93
C MET A 138 -16.17 24.54 -22.43
N PHE A 139 -17.20 24.93 -21.69
CA PHE A 139 -17.15 24.95 -20.23
C PHE A 139 -17.27 23.55 -19.64
N VAL A 140 -16.78 23.36 -18.42
CA VAL A 140 -16.90 22.11 -17.67
C VAL A 140 -18.13 22.15 -16.77
N CYS A 141 -18.83 21.03 -16.62
CA CYS A 141 -20.01 20.96 -15.76
C CYS A 141 -19.60 20.78 -14.29
N LYS A 142 -20.25 21.52 -13.39
CA LYS A 142 -20.09 21.46 -11.93
C LYS A 142 -20.50 20.13 -11.32
N SER A 143 -21.51 19.47 -11.89
CA SER A 143 -22.06 18.21 -11.36
C SER A 143 -21.07 17.04 -11.36
N SER A 144 -20.06 17.06 -12.23
CA SER A 144 -18.98 16.04 -12.26
C SER A 144 -17.67 16.56 -11.68
N TRP A 145 -17.63 17.78 -11.13
CA TRP A 145 -16.39 18.44 -10.74
C TRP A 145 -16.04 18.14 -9.29
N SER A 146 -14.86 17.58 -9.06
CA SER A 146 -14.32 17.29 -7.73
C SER A 146 -12.87 17.76 -7.58
N MET A 147 -12.29 17.57 -6.39
CA MET A 147 -10.87 17.87 -6.16
C MET A 147 -9.92 17.05 -7.05
N ARG A 148 -10.34 15.88 -7.55
CA ARG A 148 -9.54 15.09 -8.49
C ARG A 148 -9.27 15.85 -9.79
N GLU A 149 -10.33 16.35 -10.42
CA GLU A 149 -10.21 17.10 -11.67
C GLU A 149 -9.62 18.50 -11.41
N ALA A 150 -9.97 19.14 -10.29
CA ALA A 150 -9.48 20.48 -9.94
C ALA A 150 -7.95 20.51 -9.73
N ASN A 151 -7.39 19.53 -9.03
CA ASN A 151 -5.94 19.43 -8.83
C ASN A 151 -5.20 19.28 -10.16
N VAL A 152 -5.70 18.42 -11.05
CA VAL A 152 -5.11 18.20 -12.39
C VAL A 152 -5.24 19.45 -13.26
N ALA A 153 -6.36 20.16 -13.19
CA ALA A 153 -6.58 21.41 -13.93
C ALA A 153 -5.58 22.50 -13.52
N CYS A 154 -5.42 22.71 -12.21
CA CYS A 154 -4.46 23.68 -11.69
C CYS A 154 -3.02 23.30 -12.00
N LEU A 155 -2.68 22.00 -11.96
CA LEU A 155 -1.37 21.50 -12.38
C LEU A 155 -1.11 21.77 -13.86
N ASP A 156 -2.13 21.65 -14.71
CA ASP A 156 -2.01 21.96 -16.14
C ASP A 156 -1.84 23.45 -16.43
N LEU A 157 -2.46 24.30 -15.60
CA LEU A 157 -2.33 25.76 -15.63
C LEU A 157 -1.00 26.27 -15.01
N GLY A 158 -0.20 25.38 -14.41
CA GLY A 158 1.13 25.70 -13.87
C GLY A 158 1.22 25.76 -12.34
N PHE A 159 0.10 25.62 -11.63
CA PHE A 159 0.05 25.63 -10.16
C PHE A 159 0.40 24.25 -9.59
N GLN A 160 1.66 24.06 -9.20
CA GLN A 160 2.19 22.77 -8.74
C GLN A 160 1.54 22.22 -7.46
N GLN A 161 0.92 23.08 -6.65
CA GLN A 161 0.26 22.70 -5.39
C GLN A 161 -1.22 22.29 -5.59
N GLY A 162 -1.71 22.31 -6.83
CA GLY A 162 -3.08 21.93 -7.17
C GLY A 162 -4.11 23.01 -6.83
N ALA A 163 -5.34 22.57 -6.62
CA ALA A 163 -6.47 23.44 -6.29
C ALA A 163 -6.57 23.70 -4.79
N ASP A 164 -7.20 24.82 -4.45
CA ASP A 164 -7.63 25.17 -3.10
C ASP A 164 -8.93 24.41 -2.75
N SER A 165 -8.93 23.75 -1.60
CA SER A 165 -10.07 22.93 -1.15
C SER A 165 -11.16 23.72 -0.43
N GLU A 166 -10.86 24.94 0.02
CA GLU A 166 -11.74 25.74 0.88
C GLU A 166 -12.39 26.91 0.13
N ARG A 167 -11.62 27.60 -0.73
CA ARG A 167 -12.12 28.74 -1.47
C ARG A 167 -12.91 28.31 -2.70
N ARG A 168 -14.00 29.04 -2.97
CA ARG A 168 -14.81 28.87 -4.17
C ARG A 168 -14.95 30.20 -4.87
N PHE A 169 -14.93 30.17 -6.19
CA PHE A 169 -15.12 31.35 -7.00
C PHE A 169 -16.62 31.53 -7.27
N LYS A 170 -17.16 32.70 -6.92
CA LYS A 170 -18.55 33.05 -7.23
C LYS A 170 -18.57 34.08 -8.34
N LEU A 171 -19.13 33.69 -9.48
CA LEU A 171 -19.35 34.61 -10.59
C LEU A 171 -20.48 35.59 -10.22
N SER A 172 -20.24 36.89 -10.42
CA SER A 172 -21.24 37.95 -10.20
C SER A 172 -21.86 38.34 -11.55
N ASP A 173 -23.19 38.22 -11.67
CA ASP A 173 -24.08 38.68 -12.76
C ASP A 173 -23.54 38.60 -14.21
N LEU A 174 -23.45 37.39 -14.76
CA LEU A 174 -23.24 37.15 -16.20
C LEU A 174 -24.21 36.10 -16.75
N SER A 175 -24.93 36.45 -17.81
CA SER A 175 -25.77 35.51 -18.58
C SER A 175 -24.90 34.68 -19.53
N ILE A 176 -24.37 33.56 -19.04
CA ILE A 176 -23.66 32.60 -19.92
C ILE A 176 -24.71 31.84 -20.73
N ASN A 177 -24.78 32.14 -22.03
CA ASN A 177 -25.81 31.61 -22.93
C ASN A 177 -25.46 30.22 -23.51
N SER A 178 -24.62 29.44 -22.82
CA SER A 178 -24.15 28.13 -23.27
C SER A 178 -24.81 27.02 -22.46
N THR A 179 -25.63 26.20 -23.13
CA THR A 179 -26.33 25.05 -22.55
C THR A 179 -25.55 23.74 -22.70
N GLU A 180 -24.32 23.80 -23.19
CA GLU A 180 -23.46 22.65 -23.41
C GLU A 180 -22.21 22.74 -22.55
N CYS A 181 -21.91 21.66 -21.83
CA CYS A 181 -20.71 21.55 -21.01
C CYS A 181 -20.09 20.15 -21.09
N LEU A 182 -18.84 20.06 -20.64
CA LEU A 182 -18.07 18.83 -20.58
C LEU A 182 -18.16 18.22 -19.18
N HIS A 183 -18.61 16.97 -19.10
CA HIS A 183 -18.36 16.09 -17.95
C HIS A 183 -16.93 15.60 -18.05
N VAL A 184 -16.14 15.90 -17.01
CA VAL A 184 -14.73 15.51 -16.88
C VAL A 184 -14.61 14.55 -15.73
N HIS A 185 -13.86 13.46 -15.93
CA HIS A 185 -13.56 12.52 -14.86
C HIS A 185 -12.08 12.13 -14.90
N CYS A 186 -11.38 12.39 -13.80
CA CYS A 186 -9.96 12.09 -13.56
C CYS A 186 -9.81 11.16 -12.33
N ARG A 187 -8.65 10.50 -12.22
CA ARG A 187 -8.21 9.79 -11.01
C ARG A 187 -7.62 10.73 -9.96
N GLY A 188 -6.98 11.82 -10.41
CA GLY A 188 -6.37 12.86 -9.56
C GLY A 188 -4.85 12.79 -9.46
N LEU A 189 -4.18 11.98 -10.29
CA LEU A 189 -2.70 11.89 -10.37
C LEU A 189 -2.18 12.17 -11.79
N GLU A 190 -3.08 12.52 -12.71
CA GLU A 190 -2.77 12.94 -14.06
C GLU A 190 -1.99 14.26 -14.05
N THR A 191 -1.21 14.48 -15.10
CA THR A 191 -0.34 15.67 -15.26
C THR A 191 -0.96 16.75 -16.15
N SER A 192 -1.98 16.39 -16.93
CA SER A 192 -2.81 17.29 -17.72
C SER A 192 -4.23 16.74 -17.79
N LEU A 193 -5.22 17.63 -17.91
CA LEU A 193 -6.60 17.25 -18.15
C LEU A 193 -6.79 16.47 -19.45
N ALA A 194 -5.85 16.56 -20.41
CA ALA A 194 -5.89 15.78 -21.65
C ALA A 194 -5.90 14.25 -21.42
N GLU A 195 -5.40 13.79 -20.27
CA GLU A 195 -5.40 12.36 -19.88
C GLU A 195 -6.77 11.89 -19.36
N CYS A 196 -7.61 12.84 -18.93
CA CYS A 196 -8.90 12.54 -18.34
C CYS A 196 -9.96 12.22 -19.38
N THR A 197 -11.04 11.59 -18.93
CA THR A 197 -12.18 11.27 -19.81
C THR A 197 -13.13 12.45 -19.93
N PHE A 198 -13.54 12.76 -21.16
CA PHE A 198 -14.49 13.83 -21.47
C PHE A 198 -15.76 13.27 -22.10
N THR A 199 -16.92 13.71 -21.62
CA THR A 199 -18.21 13.42 -22.23
C THR A 199 -19.03 14.69 -22.36
N LYS A 200 -19.70 14.89 -23.49
CA LYS A 200 -20.52 16.08 -23.71
C LYS A 200 -21.90 15.90 -23.07
N ARG A 201 -22.35 16.89 -22.29
CA ARG A 201 -23.69 16.93 -21.69
C ARG A 201 -24.36 18.27 -21.95
N ARG A 202 -25.69 18.27 -21.87
CA ARG A 202 -26.48 19.51 -21.83
C ARG A 202 -26.81 19.86 -20.38
N THR A 203 -26.67 21.13 -20.03
CA THR A 203 -27.14 21.70 -18.76
C THR A 203 -28.41 22.51 -18.99
N MET A 204 -29.21 22.65 -17.94
CA MET A 204 -30.40 23.50 -17.97
C MET A 204 -30.09 24.93 -17.53
N ASP A 205 -28.97 25.17 -16.82
CA ASP A 205 -28.62 26.48 -16.25
C ASP A 205 -27.10 26.76 -16.24
N TYR A 206 -26.72 28.04 -16.16
CA TYR A 206 -25.32 28.52 -16.12
C TYR A 206 -24.67 28.34 -14.74
N GLN A 207 -25.46 28.19 -13.67
CA GLN A 207 -24.96 27.90 -12.31
C GLN A 207 -24.35 26.49 -12.20
N ASP A 208 -24.55 25.66 -13.23
CA ASP A 208 -24.01 24.31 -13.35
C ASP A 208 -22.61 24.26 -13.99
N LEU A 209 -21.90 25.38 -14.10
CA LEU A 209 -20.52 25.42 -14.61
C LEU A 209 -19.49 25.30 -13.49
N ALA A 210 -18.39 24.60 -13.78
CA ALA A 210 -17.34 24.32 -12.82
C ALA A 210 -16.45 25.55 -12.59
N ASP A 211 -16.37 25.97 -11.33
CA ASP A 211 -15.44 26.97 -10.83
C ASP A 211 -14.21 26.31 -10.20
N VAL A 212 -13.06 26.99 -10.24
CA VAL A 212 -11.84 26.57 -9.55
C VAL A 212 -11.07 27.77 -9.03
N VAL A 213 -10.44 27.59 -7.87
CA VAL A 213 -9.41 28.48 -7.32
C VAL A 213 -8.16 27.62 -7.15
N CYS A 214 -7.08 27.99 -7.84
CA CYS A 214 -5.78 27.34 -7.72
C CYS A 214 -5.04 27.88 -6.49
N TYR A 215 -4.36 26.97 -5.78
CA TYR A 215 -3.74 27.31 -4.51
C TYR A 215 -2.54 28.27 -4.70
N THR A 216 -2.50 29.33 -3.90
CA THR A 216 -1.37 30.29 -3.85
C THR A 216 -0.97 30.58 -2.41
N GLN A 217 0.33 30.49 -2.09
CA GLN A 217 0.85 30.59 -0.72
C GLN A 217 0.57 31.92 -0.02
N LYS A 218 0.29 33.00 -0.76
CA LYS A 218 0.03 34.33 -0.19
C LYS A 218 -1.32 34.43 0.51
N ALA A 219 -2.23 33.49 0.27
CA ALA A 219 -3.62 33.63 0.64
C ALA A 219 -4.00 32.85 1.93
N ASP A 220 -3.18 31.92 2.42
CA ASP A 220 -3.46 31.14 3.65
C ASP A 220 -2.38 31.27 4.71
N SER A 221 -2.77 31.81 5.87
CA SER A 221 -2.01 31.69 7.13
C SER A 221 -2.40 30.39 7.85
N PRO A 222 -1.45 29.63 8.42
CA PRO A 222 -1.76 28.41 9.15
C PRO A 222 -2.68 28.71 10.34
N THR A 223 -3.88 28.11 10.34
CA THR A 223 -4.79 28.10 11.49
C THR A 223 -4.51 26.87 12.37
N ASN A 224 -4.97 26.87 13.62
CA ASN A 224 -4.78 25.74 14.55
C ASN A 224 -5.40 24.42 14.04
N ASP A 225 -6.33 24.46 13.08
CA ASP A 225 -7.06 23.31 12.53
C ASP A 225 -6.64 22.98 11.09
N SER A 226 -5.41 23.32 10.71
CA SER A 226 -4.87 23.07 9.37
C SER A 226 -4.00 21.81 9.31
N PHE A 227 -4.18 21.03 8.25
CA PHE A 227 -3.33 19.92 7.86
C PHE A 227 -2.37 20.38 6.76
N GLN A 228 -1.08 20.09 6.92
CA GLN A 228 -0.05 20.43 5.93
C GLN A 228 0.26 19.23 5.03
N CYS A 229 -0.02 19.36 3.74
CA CYS A 229 0.37 18.42 2.69
C CYS A 229 1.90 18.39 2.50
N VAL A 230 2.44 17.33 1.91
CA VAL A 230 3.89 17.22 1.65
C VAL A 230 4.36 18.26 0.63
N ASN A 231 3.55 18.59 -0.38
CA ASN A 231 3.80 19.68 -1.33
C ASN A 231 3.69 21.11 -0.72
N GLY A 232 3.40 21.22 0.58
CA GLY A 232 3.32 22.50 1.30
C GLY A 232 1.97 23.21 1.22
N LYS A 233 0.96 22.62 0.60
CA LYS A 233 -0.44 23.11 0.66
C LYS A 233 -1.01 22.90 2.06
N TYR A 234 -1.82 23.86 2.52
CA TYR A 234 -2.62 23.72 3.74
C TYR A 234 -4.08 23.44 3.38
N ILE A 235 -4.68 22.46 4.06
CA ILE A 235 -6.10 22.11 3.93
C ILE A 235 -6.72 22.01 5.33
N SER A 236 -8.04 22.07 5.45
CA SER A 236 -8.72 21.79 6.72
C SER A 236 -8.38 20.39 7.24
N GLN A 237 -8.20 20.25 8.56
CA GLN A 237 -8.03 18.94 9.21
C GLN A 237 -9.19 17.97 8.93
N THR A 238 -10.38 18.48 8.59
CA THR A 238 -11.56 17.66 8.23
C THR A 238 -11.47 17.01 6.85
N LYS A 239 -10.56 17.51 6.00
CA LYS A 239 -10.27 16.98 4.67
C LYS A 239 -9.26 15.85 4.67
N ALA A 240 -8.47 15.72 5.73
CA ALA A 240 -7.58 14.59 5.87
C ALA A 240 -8.35 13.29 6.11
N CYS A 241 -7.91 12.21 5.46
CA CYS A 241 -8.46 10.86 5.59
C CYS A 241 -9.91 10.73 5.14
N ASP A 242 -10.41 11.53 4.20
CA ASP A 242 -11.80 11.47 3.74
C ASP A 242 -12.01 10.60 2.48
N GLY A 243 -10.93 10.01 1.96
CA GLY A 243 -10.86 9.23 0.74
C GLY A 243 -10.67 10.06 -0.52
N ILE A 244 -10.49 11.37 -0.41
CA ILE A 244 -10.28 12.29 -1.53
C ILE A 244 -8.85 12.82 -1.46
N ASN A 245 -8.17 12.86 -2.62
CA ASN A 245 -6.85 13.46 -2.72
C ASN A 245 -7.01 14.99 -2.82
N ASP A 246 -7.25 15.67 -1.70
CA ASP A 246 -7.33 17.13 -1.64
C ASP A 246 -5.92 17.73 -1.81
N CYS A 247 -4.87 17.10 -1.28
CA CYS A 247 -3.48 17.55 -1.43
C CYS A 247 -2.96 17.58 -2.87
N GLY A 248 -3.42 16.66 -3.73
CA GLY A 248 -2.94 16.45 -5.10
C GLY A 248 -1.80 15.42 -5.21
N ASP A 249 -1.09 15.14 -4.13
CA ASP A 249 0.00 14.16 -4.05
C ASP A 249 -0.30 12.96 -3.12
N GLN A 250 -1.55 12.83 -2.66
CA GLN A 250 -2.08 11.84 -1.70
C GLN A 250 -1.59 11.97 -0.25
N SER A 251 -0.91 13.04 0.14
CA SER A 251 -0.34 13.17 1.50
C SER A 251 -1.37 13.04 2.64
N ASP A 252 -2.59 13.49 2.39
CA ASP A 252 -3.75 13.52 3.29
C ASP A 252 -4.39 12.14 3.52
N GLU A 253 -4.14 11.17 2.64
CA GLU A 253 -4.86 9.89 2.62
C GLU A 253 -3.99 8.68 3.02
N LEU A 254 -2.68 8.87 3.29
CA LEU A 254 -1.70 7.78 3.45
C LEU A 254 -1.29 7.44 4.89
N CYS A 255 -1.81 8.19 5.88
CA CYS A 255 -1.43 8.05 7.29
C CYS A 255 -2.66 8.03 8.20
N CYS A 256 -3.66 7.22 7.85
CA CYS A 256 -4.99 7.26 8.44
C CYS A 256 -5.26 6.05 9.34
N LYS A 257 -5.58 6.28 10.62
CA LYS A 257 -6.03 5.24 11.56
C LYS A 257 -7.48 4.82 11.30
N ALA A 258 -8.28 5.75 10.77
CA ALA A 258 -9.66 5.54 10.38
C ALA A 258 -10.05 6.62 9.36
N CYS A 259 -10.95 6.27 8.43
CA CYS A 259 -11.40 7.22 7.40
C CYS A 259 -12.61 8.06 7.83
N HIS A 260 -12.79 9.20 7.18
CA HIS A 260 -13.90 10.12 7.31
C HIS A 260 -14.96 9.91 6.24
N GLY A 261 -16.24 10.15 6.60
CA GLY A 261 -17.35 9.95 5.71
C GLY A 261 -17.60 8.47 5.38
N ARG A 262 -17.75 8.16 4.09
CA ARG A 262 -18.08 6.81 3.59
C ARG A 262 -16.89 6.11 2.93
N SER A 263 -15.68 6.68 2.96
CA SER A 263 -14.49 6.11 2.33
C SER A 263 -14.07 4.79 2.97
N PHE A 264 -13.28 4.01 2.23
CA PHE A 264 -12.83 2.70 2.65
C PHE A 264 -11.44 2.79 3.28
N HIS A 265 -11.28 2.18 4.46
CA HIS A 265 -10.02 2.11 5.17
C HIS A 265 -9.31 0.80 4.85
N CYS A 266 -8.19 0.90 4.12
CA CYS A 266 -7.29 -0.22 3.91
C CYS A 266 -6.59 -0.58 5.23
N LYS A 267 -6.29 -1.87 5.42
CA LYS A 267 -5.41 -2.31 6.54
C LYS A 267 -4.03 -1.66 6.54
N SER A 268 -3.57 -1.11 5.42
CA SER A 268 -2.29 -0.39 5.33
C SER A 268 -2.33 1.05 5.83
N ASP A 269 -3.38 1.45 6.55
CA ASP A 269 -3.63 2.81 7.05
C ASP A 269 -3.77 3.85 5.94
N VAL A 270 -4.44 3.45 4.86
CA VAL A 270 -4.72 4.28 3.67
C VAL A 270 -6.23 4.40 3.49
N CYS A 271 -6.70 5.60 3.16
CA CYS A 271 -8.09 5.85 2.82
C CYS A 271 -8.26 5.95 1.31
N ILE A 272 -9.24 5.22 0.78
CA ILE A 272 -9.59 5.25 -0.65
C ILE A 272 -11.07 5.58 -0.84
N PRO A 273 -11.47 6.15 -1.99
CA PRO A 273 -12.87 6.39 -2.29
C PRO A 273 -13.70 5.09 -2.24
N SER A 274 -14.94 5.16 -1.74
CA SER A 274 -15.80 3.97 -1.60
C SER A 274 -16.06 3.25 -2.93
N GLN A 275 -16.09 4.00 -4.04
CA GLN A 275 -16.30 3.46 -5.38
C GLN A 275 -15.12 2.64 -5.91
N TYR A 276 -13.96 2.66 -5.23
CA TYR A 276 -12.80 1.85 -5.60
C TYR A 276 -12.87 0.44 -5.03
N ARG A 277 -13.75 0.20 -4.05
CA ARG A 277 -14.02 -1.16 -3.58
C ARG A 277 -14.74 -1.98 -4.66
N CYS A 278 -14.22 -3.17 -4.95
CA CYS A 278 -14.77 -4.08 -5.96
C CYS A 278 -14.81 -3.50 -7.38
N ASN A 279 -13.83 -2.66 -7.75
CA ASN A 279 -13.74 -2.05 -9.08
C ASN A 279 -12.91 -2.91 -10.07
N GLY A 280 -12.24 -3.97 -9.59
CA GLY A 280 -11.38 -4.87 -10.37
C GLY A 280 -9.90 -4.47 -10.42
N GLU A 281 -9.53 -3.33 -9.83
CA GLU A 281 -8.17 -2.86 -9.59
C GLU A 281 -7.83 -3.01 -8.11
N VAL A 282 -6.62 -3.45 -7.79
CA VAL A 282 -6.18 -3.55 -6.39
C VAL A 282 -5.55 -2.22 -6.01
N ASP A 283 -6.27 -1.39 -5.27
CA ASP A 283 -5.84 -0.06 -4.82
C ASP A 283 -5.08 -0.14 -3.48
N CYS A 284 -5.55 -0.97 -2.53
CA CYS A 284 -4.86 -1.19 -1.26
C CYS A 284 -3.66 -2.15 -1.45
N ILE A 285 -2.49 -1.87 -0.85
CA ILE A 285 -1.34 -2.81 -0.93
C ILE A 285 -1.61 -4.19 -0.30
N THR A 286 -2.60 -4.25 0.60
CA THR A 286 -3.12 -5.44 1.26
C THR A 286 -4.16 -6.19 0.42
N GLY A 287 -4.74 -5.52 -0.57
CA GLY A 287 -5.72 -6.04 -1.53
C GLY A 287 -7.09 -6.43 -0.96
N ASP A 288 -7.42 -5.91 0.21
CA ASP A 288 -8.69 -6.13 0.92
C ASP A 288 -9.90 -5.44 0.28
N ASP A 289 -9.68 -4.44 -0.56
CA ASP A 289 -10.67 -3.74 -1.37
C ASP A 289 -11.32 -4.63 -2.45
N GLU A 290 -10.61 -5.65 -2.92
CA GLU A 290 -11.04 -6.55 -4.01
C GLU A 290 -11.40 -7.97 -3.54
N VAL A 291 -11.48 -8.21 -2.21
CA VAL A 291 -11.84 -9.50 -1.63
C VAL A 291 -13.32 -9.53 -1.22
N GLY A 292 -14.00 -10.66 -1.50
CA GLY A 292 -15.39 -10.86 -1.11
C GLY A 292 -16.41 -10.12 -1.99
N CYS A 293 -16.02 -9.76 -3.22
CA CYS A 293 -16.89 -9.15 -4.21
C CYS A 293 -17.69 -10.22 -4.96
N GLU A 294 -19.01 -10.12 -4.98
CA GLU A 294 -19.89 -10.96 -5.80
C GLU A 294 -19.76 -10.53 -7.28
N GLU A 295 -18.98 -11.29 -8.05
CA GLU A 295 -18.85 -11.26 -9.52
C GLU A 295 -18.60 -9.91 -10.22
N ARG A 296 -17.32 -9.51 -10.36
CA ARG A 296 -16.83 -8.80 -11.57
C ARG A 296 -15.44 -9.29 -11.97
N ARG A 297 -15.38 -10.48 -12.56
CA ARG A 297 -14.18 -10.96 -13.27
C ARG A 297 -14.15 -10.36 -14.67
N ARG A 298 -13.48 -9.23 -14.87
CA ARG A 298 -12.84 -8.91 -16.16
C ARG A 298 -11.94 -7.67 -16.03
N ILE A 299 -10.65 -7.90 -15.85
CA ILE A 299 -9.55 -7.55 -16.76
C ILE A 299 -8.31 -8.28 -16.21
N LYS A 300 -7.64 -9.09 -17.04
CA LYS A 300 -6.32 -9.62 -16.68
C LYS A 300 -5.34 -8.47 -16.79
N SER A 301 -4.81 -7.99 -15.67
CA SER A 301 -3.74 -6.99 -15.70
C SER A 301 -2.58 -7.49 -16.57
N LEU A 302 -2.05 -6.61 -17.43
CA LEU A 302 -0.94 -6.91 -18.35
C LEU A 302 0.42 -6.93 -17.65
N LEU A 303 0.45 -6.66 -16.34
CA LEU A 303 1.66 -6.76 -15.53
C LEU A 303 1.95 -8.24 -15.22
N PRO A 304 3.22 -8.67 -15.34
CA PRO A 304 3.60 -10.03 -14.96
C PRO A 304 3.31 -10.24 -13.48
N LYS A 305 2.43 -11.19 -13.16
CA LYS A 305 2.17 -11.60 -11.77
C LYS A 305 3.31 -12.51 -11.31
N LEU A 306 3.90 -12.18 -10.17
CA LEU A 306 4.87 -13.06 -9.51
C LEU A 306 4.14 -14.30 -8.96
N SER A 307 4.65 -15.49 -9.25
CA SER A 307 4.12 -16.75 -8.71
C SER A 307 4.82 -17.06 -7.38
N CYS A 308 4.29 -16.54 -6.27
CA CYS A 308 4.78 -16.83 -4.92
C CYS A 308 3.59 -16.96 -3.93
N GLY A 309 3.82 -17.60 -2.79
CA GLY A 309 2.83 -17.72 -1.69
C GLY A 309 1.56 -18.52 -2.04
N VAL A 310 1.54 -19.21 -3.18
CA VAL A 310 0.37 -19.96 -3.64
C VAL A 310 0.35 -21.33 -2.97
N LYS A 311 -0.76 -21.68 -2.30
CA LYS A 311 -1.00 -23.04 -1.83
C LYS A 311 -1.60 -23.87 -2.96
N ASN A 312 -1.13 -25.11 -3.14
CA ASN A 312 -1.84 -26.05 -4.00
C ASN A 312 -3.20 -26.35 -3.36
N ARG A 313 -4.30 -26.26 -4.14
CA ARG A 313 -5.66 -26.57 -3.69
C ARG A 313 -5.83 -28.07 -3.44
N MET A 314 -5.23 -28.60 -2.39
CA MET A 314 -5.69 -29.85 -1.80
C MET A 314 -6.53 -29.51 -0.57
N HIS A 315 -7.84 -29.47 -0.80
CA HIS A 315 -8.86 -29.27 0.22
C HIS A 315 -8.75 -30.33 1.31
N VAL A 316 -8.48 -29.92 2.56
CA VAL A 316 -9.19 -30.52 3.69
C VAL A 316 -9.44 -29.46 4.77
N ARG A 317 -10.68 -28.96 4.84
CA ARG A 317 -11.16 -28.27 6.05
C ARG A 317 -11.15 -29.30 7.19
N ARG A 318 -10.38 -29.08 8.26
CA ARG A 318 -10.43 -29.91 9.47
C ARG A 318 -10.68 -29.07 10.72
N LYS A 319 -11.56 -29.61 11.58
CA LYS A 319 -11.93 -29.10 12.91
C LYS A 319 -10.76 -29.26 13.90
N ARG A 320 -10.74 -28.32 14.85
CA ARG A 320 -9.84 -28.08 15.99
C ARG A 320 -9.41 -29.36 16.75
N ILE A 321 -8.11 -29.64 16.80
CA ILE A 321 -7.50 -30.60 17.74
C ILE A 321 -6.18 -30.00 18.28
N VAL A 322 -5.92 -30.20 19.57
CA VAL A 322 -4.93 -29.51 20.43
C VAL A 322 -3.54 -30.19 20.35
N GLY A 323 -2.43 -29.43 20.35
CA GLY A 323 -1.05 -29.96 20.39
C GLY A 323 -0.09 -29.57 19.26
N GLY A 324 -0.46 -28.59 18.41
CA GLY A 324 0.20 -28.32 17.13
C GLY A 324 -0.31 -29.27 16.06
N LYS A 325 -0.63 -28.76 14.87
CA LYS A 325 -1.15 -29.58 13.77
C LYS A 325 0.04 -30.26 13.09
N LEU A 326 -0.04 -31.57 12.86
CA LEU A 326 0.92 -32.28 12.00
C LEU A 326 0.78 -31.69 10.59
N ALA A 327 1.87 -31.16 10.03
CA ALA A 327 1.87 -30.70 8.66
C ALA A 327 1.74 -31.91 7.71
N GLN A 328 1.00 -31.77 6.62
CA GLN A 328 0.99 -32.73 5.52
C GLN A 328 1.89 -32.24 4.38
N LEU A 329 2.28 -33.16 3.50
CA LEU A 329 3.06 -32.82 2.31
C LEU A 329 2.28 -31.81 1.45
N GLY A 330 2.86 -30.64 1.22
CA GLY A 330 2.24 -29.56 0.44
C GLY A 330 1.50 -28.49 1.25
N ASP A 331 1.34 -28.64 2.58
CA ASP A 331 0.76 -27.58 3.43
C ASP A 331 1.66 -26.34 3.49
N PHE A 332 2.98 -26.56 3.52
CA PHE A 332 4.02 -25.54 3.59
C PHE A 332 5.12 -25.81 2.55
N PRO A 333 4.85 -25.59 1.25
CA PRO A 333 5.78 -25.92 0.18
C PRO A 333 7.04 -25.03 0.16
N TRP A 334 7.06 -23.95 0.95
CA TRP A 334 8.22 -23.09 1.16
C TRP A 334 9.07 -23.48 2.38
N GLN A 335 8.63 -24.44 3.20
CA GLN A 335 9.35 -24.83 4.42
C GLN A 335 10.66 -25.53 4.07
N VAL A 336 11.76 -25.11 4.71
CA VAL A 336 13.09 -25.68 4.54
C VAL A 336 13.67 -26.08 5.89
N GLY A 337 14.30 -27.26 5.94
CA GLY A 337 15.11 -27.71 7.07
C GLY A 337 16.59 -27.60 6.76
N ILE A 338 17.35 -26.84 7.57
CA ILE A 338 18.80 -26.69 7.43
C ILE A 338 19.47 -27.68 8.37
N LYS A 339 20.10 -28.71 7.79
CA LYS A 339 20.74 -29.82 8.50
C LYS A 339 22.25 -29.60 8.62
N ASP A 340 22.80 -29.89 9.79
CA ASP A 340 24.21 -30.23 9.99
C ASP A 340 24.40 -31.72 10.38
N ALA A 341 25.64 -32.14 10.69
CA ALA A 341 25.95 -33.52 11.06
C ALA A 341 25.14 -34.06 12.26
N LYS A 342 24.55 -33.20 13.10
CA LYS A 342 23.77 -33.57 14.30
C LYS A 342 22.25 -33.57 14.06
N GLY A 343 21.79 -33.15 12.88
CA GLY A 343 20.37 -32.98 12.55
C GLY A 343 20.04 -31.55 12.10
N ILE A 344 18.74 -31.21 12.10
CA ILE A 344 18.18 -29.94 11.60
C ILE A 344 18.51 -29.00 12.72
N THR A 345 19.39 -28.08 12.40
CA THR A 345 19.85 -27.08 13.34
C THR A 345 18.91 -25.87 13.27
N CYS A 346 18.36 -25.57 12.09
CA CYS A 346 17.62 -24.33 11.83
C CYS A 346 16.45 -24.56 10.87
N GLY A 347 15.38 -23.80 11.06
CA GLY A 347 14.35 -23.62 10.04
C GLY A 347 14.80 -22.59 9.00
N GLY A 348 14.30 -22.71 7.78
CA GLY A 348 14.44 -21.72 6.74
C GLY A 348 13.19 -21.67 5.86
N ILE A 349 13.14 -20.67 4.99
CA ILE A 349 12.04 -20.47 4.05
C ILE A 349 12.58 -20.24 2.64
N TYR A 350 12.05 -20.97 1.67
CA TYR A 350 12.40 -20.80 0.26
C TYR A 350 11.71 -19.56 -0.31
N ILE A 351 12.49 -18.65 -0.91
CA ILE A 351 12.00 -17.34 -1.39
C ILE A 351 12.12 -17.16 -2.92
N GLY A 352 12.61 -18.18 -3.64
CA GLY A 352 12.66 -18.20 -5.11
C GLY A 352 14.08 -18.33 -5.68
N GLY A 353 14.16 -18.86 -6.90
CA GLY A 353 15.42 -19.18 -7.58
C GLY A 353 16.30 -20.11 -6.75
N CYS A 354 17.52 -19.69 -6.42
CA CYS A 354 18.46 -20.44 -5.59
C CYS A 354 18.55 -19.98 -4.13
N TRP A 355 17.54 -19.29 -3.60
CA TRP A 355 17.66 -18.57 -2.33
C TRP A 355 16.75 -19.08 -1.21
N VAL A 356 17.34 -19.25 -0.03
CA VAL A 356 16.65 -19.57 1.23
C VAL A 356 16.95 -18.48 2.24
N LEU A 357 15.91 -18.02 2.94
CA LEU A 357 15.98 -17.04 4.02
C LEU A 357 15.96 -17.77 5.38
N THR A 358 16.76 -17.29 6.33
CA THR A 358 16.82 -17.83 7.70
C THR A 358 17.41 -16.79 8.67
N ALA A 359 17.45 -17.11 9.96
CA ALA A 359 18.04 -16.25 11.00
C ALA A 359 19.57 -16.37 11.04
N ALA A 360 20.26 -15.28 11.35
CA ALA A 360 21.72 -15.24 11.43
C ALA A 360 22.26 -16.04 12.63
N HIS A 361 21.65 -15.89 13.81
CA HIS A 361 22.07 -16.55 15.05
C HIS A 361 22.07 -18.09 14.96
N CYS A 362 21.30 -18.61 14.01
CA CYS A 362 21.09 -20.03 13.77
C CYS A 362 22.28 -20.67 13.02
N LEU A 363 22.98 -19.89 12.20
CA LEU A 363 24.04 -20.38 11.32
C LEU A 363 25.45 -20.11 11.88
N SER A 364 26.42 -20.86 11.38
CA SER A 364 27.84 -20.58 11.60
C SER A 364 28.61 -20.63 10.29
N ALA A 365 29.36 -19.56 9.98
CA ALA A 365 30.19 -19.48 8.78
C ALA A 365 31.22 -20.64 8.70
N SER A 366 31.70 -21.12 9.85
CA SER A 366 32.65 -22.25 9.95
C SER A 366 32.07 -23.60 9.48
N LYS A 367 30.74 -23.70 9.36
CA LYS A 367 30.01 -24.93 9.01
C LYS A 367 29.40 -24.90 7.61
N THR A 368 29.69 -23.88 6.79
CA THR A 368 29.16 -23.70 5.42
C THR A 368 29.11 -25.00 4.59
N HIS A 369 30.23 -25.69 4.48
CA HIS A 369 30.37 -26.94 3.71
C HIS A 369 29.67 -28.16 4.32
N ARG A 370 29.19 -28.05 5.56
CA ARG A 370 28.52 -29.12 6.31
C ARG A 370 27.01 -28.99 6.31
N TYR A 371 26.47 -27.87 5.81
CA TYR A 371 25.03 -27.66 5.75
C TYR A 371 24.42 -28.35 4.53
N GLN A 372 23.32 -29.06 4.78
CA GLN A 372 22.44 -29.60 3.76
C GLN A 372 21.08 -28.91 3.86
N ILE A 373 20.51 -28.57 2.72
CA ILE A 373 19.22 -27.91 2.62
C ILE A 373 18.20 -28.98 2.24
N TRP A 374 17.34 -29.33 3.18
CA TRP A 374 16.32 -30.34 2.97
C TRP A 374 14.99 -29.63 2.72
N THR A 375 14.39 -29.86 1.55
CA THR A 375 13.05 -29.37 1.22
C THR A 375 12.06 -30.52 1.29
N THR A 376 10.75 -30.19 1.27
CA THR A 376 9.65 -31.17 1.28
C THR A 376 9.65 -32.17 2.45
N VAL A 377 10.43 -31.88 3.49
CA VAL A 377 10.53 -32.71 4.71
C VAL A 377 9.32 -32.45 5.60
N VAL A 378 8.59 -33.51 5.90
CA VAL A 378 7.51 -33.50 6.89
C VAL A 378 7.88 -34.35 8.10
N ASP A 379 8.49 -35.51 7.89
CA ASP A 379 9.04 -36.37 8.93
C ASP A 379 10.49 -36.72 8.58
N TRP A 380 11.36 -36.71 9.59
CA TRP A 380 12.77 -36.97 9.38
C TRP A 380 13.34 -38.20 10.10
N ILE A 381 12.55 -38.92 10.89
CA ILE A 381 12.95 -40.27 11.33
C ILE A 381 12.68 -41.27 10.21
N HIS A 382 11.53 -41.14 9.53
CA HIS A 382 11.14 -42.02 8.43
C HIS A 382 10.93 -41.22 7.13
N PRO A 383 12.01 -40.64 6.55
CA PRO A 383 11.88 -39.95 5.29
C PRO A 383 11.41 -40.94 4.22
N SER A 384 10.28 -40.66 3.55
CA SER A 384 10.03 -41.24 2.22
C SER A 384 11.14 -40.71 1.32
N ILE A 385 12.22 -41.48 1.14
CA ILE A 385 13.45 -41.05 0.43
C ILE A 385 13.14 -40.54 -0.98
N LYS A 386 12.01 -40.96 -1.57
CA LYS A 386 11.56 -40.52 -2.90
C LYS A 386 11.00 -39.10 -2.95
N ASP A 387 10.68 -38.49 -1.80
CA ASP A 387 9.96 -37.21 -1.74
C ASP A 387 10.78 -36.05 -1.15
N ILE A 388 12.02 -36.29 -0.70
CA ILE A 388 12.90 -35.26 -0.13
C ILE A 388 13.92 -34.84 -1.18
N ALA A 389 13.95 -33.55 -1.50
CA ALA A 389 15.07 -32.98 -2.25
C ALA A 389 16.13 -32.43 -1.28
N VAL A 390 17.38 -32.77 -1.56
CA VAL A 390 18.55 -32.37 -0.77
C VAL A 390 19.44 -31.51 -1.64
N GLU A 391 19.56 -30.25 -1.26
CA GLU A 391 20.43 -29.27 -1.90
C GLU A 391 21.64 -28.94 -1.03
N PHE A 392 22.72 -28.49 -1.67
CA PHE A 392 23.96 -28.10 -0.99
C PHE A 392 24.12 -26.59 -0.96
N VAL A 393 24.84 -26.07 0.03
CA VAL A 393 25.10 -24.63 0.17
C VAL A 393 26.26 -24.19 -0.72
N ASP A 394 26.07 -23.13 -1.51
CA ASP A 394 27.12 -22.40 -2.25
C ASP A 394 27.81 -21.40 -1.32
N ARG A 395 27.00 -20.54 -0.67
CA ARG A 395 27.46 -19.53 0.28
C ARG A 395 26.38 -19.12 1.26
N ILE A 396 26.81 -18.55 2.39
CA ILE A 396 25.95 -17.94 3.40
C ILE A 396 26.32 -16.46 3.48
N ILE A 397 25.32 -15.58 3.46
CA ILE A 397 25.47 -14.13 3.57
C ILE A 397 24.77 -13.69 4.84
N PHE A 398 25.54 -13.16 5.80
CA PHE A 398 25.02 -12.56 7.03
C PHE A 398 24.82 -11.07 6.81
N HIS A 399 23.82 -10.49 7.47
CA HIS A 399 23.65 -9.03 7.48
C HIS A 399 24.86 -8.35 8.12
N GLU A 400 25.38 -7.28 7.49
CA GLU A 400 26.63 -6.63 7.89
C GLU A 400 26.57 -6.05 9.30
N ASN A 401 25.39 -5.56 9.69
CA ASN A 401 25.12 -4.98 11.01
C ASN A 401 24.46 -5.97 12.00
N TYR A 402 24.61 -7.28 11.80
CA TYR A 402 24.11 -8.27 12.77
C TYR A 402 24.80 -8.10 14.14
N ASN A 403 24.00 -7.99 15.20
CA ASN A 403 24.51 -7.87 16.57
C ASN A 403 24.00 -9.04 17.43
N ALA A 404 24.91 -9.90 17.89
CA ALA A 404 24.56 -11.06 18.70
C ALA A 404 24.07 -10.73 20.13
N GLY A 405 24.38 -9.54 20.64
CA GLY A 405 23.92 -9.09 21.96
C GLY A 405 22.50 -8.55 21.96
N THR A 406 22.13 -7.79 20.92
CA THR A 406 20.80 -7.17 20.79
C THR A 406 19.87 -7.89 19.83
N TYR A 407 20.37 -8.88 19.06
CA TYR A 407 19.65 -9.56 17.99
C TYR A 407 19.14 -8.64 16.87
N GLN A 408 19.66 -7.41 16.77
CA GLN A 408 19.36 -6.53 15.66
C GLN A 408 19.92 -7.11 14.36
N ASN A 409 19.13 -7.02 13.28
CA ASN A 409 19.47 -7.53 11.96
C ASN A 409 19.79 -9.04 11.96
N ASP A 410 19.06 -9.83 12.74
CA ASP A 410 19.19 -11.30 12.82
C ASP A 410 18.63 -12.00 11.57
N ILE A 411 19.27 -11.76 10.44
CA ILE A 411 18.84 -12.23 9.12
C ILE A 411 20.04 -12.71 8.30
N ALA A 412 19.87 -13.83 7.61
CA ALA A 412 20.88 -14.41 6.73
C ALA A 412 20.26 -15.04 5.48
N LEU A 413 20.99 -14.97 4.38
CA LEU A 413 20.64 -15.61 3.12
C LEU A 413 21.55 -16.80 2.85
N ILE A 414 20.96 -17.92 2.46
CA ILE A 414 21.67 -19.09 1.95
C ILE A 414 21.43 -19.16 0.44
N LYS A 415 22.52 -19.23 -0.31
CA LYS A 415 22.48 -19.54 -1.74
C LYS A 415 22.76 -21.02 -1.94
N MET A 416 21.85 -21.71 -2.62
CA MET A 416 22.01 -23.12 -2.98
C MET A 416 22.99 -23.28 -4.16
N LYS A 417 23.71 -24.41 -4.19
CA LYS A 417 24.53 -24.81 -5.34
C LYS A 417 23.61 -25.13 -6.52
N LYS A 418 24.04 -24.72 -7.71
CA LYS A 418 23.33 -25.04 -8.95
C LYS A 418 23.74 -26.43 -9.43
N GLU A 419 22.76 -27.16 -9.96
CA GLU A 419 23.02 -28.45 -10.59
C GLU A 419 23.42 -28.26 -12.07
N GLY A 420 24.64 -28.70 -12.42
CA GLY A 420 25.17 -28.62 -13.78
C GLY A 420 25.24 -27.18 -14.34
N ASN A 421 24.84 -27.03 -15.62
CA ASN A 421 24.86 -25.75 -16.35
C ASN A 421 23.53 -24.98 -16.27
N LYS A 422 22.60 -25.37 -15.38
CA LYS A 422 21.31 -24.68 -15.27
C LYS A 422 21.51 -23.22 -14.79
N LYS A 423 20.73 -22.30 -15.37
CA LYS A 423 20.77 -20.88 -14.98
C LYS A 423 20.16 -20.65 -13.59
N ASP A 424 19.22 -21.48 -13.17
CA ASP A 424 18.49 -21.36 -11.91
C ASP A 424 18.32 -22.71 -11.19
N CYS A 425 17.96 -22.66 -9.91
CA CYS A 425 17.67 -23.84 -9.09
C CYS A 425 16.19 -24.18 -9.23
N GLU A 426 15.89 -25.42 -9.62
CA GLU A 426 14.51 -25.91 -9.75
C GLU A 426 14.24 -26.84 -8.58
N LEU A 427 13.57 -26.32 -7.54
CA LEU A 427 13.14 -27.14 -6.41
C LEU A 427 11.80 -27.84 -6.74
N PRO A 428 11.78 -29.17 -6.93
CA PRO A 428 10.54 -29.87 -7.24
C PRO A 428 9.56 -29.76 -6.07
N ARG A 429 8.28 -29.53 -6.39
CA ARG A 429 7.17 -29.44 -5.41
C ARG A 429 7.33 -28.36 -4.33
N SER A 430 8.27 -27.43 -4.50
CA SER A 430 8.44 -26.27 -3.63
C SER A 430 7.90 -25.02 -4.31
N ILE A 431 7.16 -24.21 -3.57
CA ILE A 431 6.60 -22.93 -4.04
C ILE A 431 7.23 -21.86 -3.16
N PRO A 432 7.83 -20.81 -3.73
CA PRO A 432 8.50 -19.79 -2.93
C PRO A 432 7.48 -18.98 -2.12
N ALA A 433 7.83 -18.62 -0.89
CA ALA A 433 7.11 -17.61 -0.14
C ALA A 433 7.38 -16.22 -0.73
N CYS A 434 6.36 -15.36 -0.74
CA CYS A 434 6.55 -13.96 -1.16
C CYS A 434 7.36 -13.19 -0.11
N VAL A 435 8.25 -12.31 -0.56
CA VAL A 435 8.99 -11.41 0.32
C VAL A 435 8.19 -10.11 0.48
N PRO A 436 7.89 -9.64 1.71
CA PRO A 436 7.17 -8.39 1.91
C PRO A 436 8.05 -7.20 1.50
N TRP A 437 7.49 -6.27 0.72
CA TRP A 437 8.18 -5.05 0.29
C TRP A 437 7.80 -3.80 1.11
N SER A 438 6.81 -3.94 2.00
CA SER A 438 6.34 -2.86 2.88
C SER A 438 6.07 -3.40 4.29
N PRO A 439 6.39 -2.62 5.35
CA PRO A 439 6.03 -2.96 6.72
C PRO A 439 4.52 -2.87 6.99
N TYR A 440 3.75 -2.20 6.12
CA TYR A 440 2.31 -2.00 6.29
C TYR A 440 1.46 -3.09 5.61
N LEU A 441 2.07 -4.18 5.14
CA LEU A 441 1.35 -5.31 4.52
C LEU A 441 0.59 -6.16 5.55
N PHE A 442 1.05 -6.16 6.80
CA PHE A 442 0.42 -6.88 7.90
C PHE A 442 0.36 -5.93 9.10
N GLN A 443 -0.73 -5.97 9.84
CA GLN A 443 -0.95 -5.10 10.99
C GLN A 443 -1.13 -5.93 12.27
N PRO A 444 -1.03 -5.28 13.44
CA PRO A 444 -1.44 -5.90 14.71
C PRO A 444 -2.80 -6.59 14.61
N ASP A 445 -2.96 -7.69 15.35
CA ASP A 445 -4.12 -8.59 15.34
C ASP A 445 -4.32 -9.46 14.09
N ASP A 446 -3.55 -9.25 13.02
CA ASP A 446 -3.51 -10.19 11.90
C ASP A 446 -2.98 -11.55 12.36
N THR A 447 -3.58 -12.61 11.81
CA THR A 447 -3.23 -13.99 12.16
C THR A 447 -2.17 -14.53 11.21
N CYS A 448 -1.05 -14.97 11.76
CA CYS A 448 0.09 -15.56 11.05
C CYS A 448 0.25 -17.04 11.41
N ILE A 449 1.09 -17.75 10.66
CA ILE A 449 1.42 -19.16 10.89
C ILE A 449 2.92 -19.30 11.14
N ILE A 450 3.28 -20.02 12.20
CA ILE A 450 4.66 -20.45 12.49
C ILE A 450 4.79 -21.95 12.26
N SER A 451 5.93 -22.40 11.74
CA SER A 451 6.21 -23.82 11.48
C SER A 451 7.65 -24.18 11.82
N GLY A 452 7.86 -25.36 12.42
CA GLY A 452 9.19 -25.83 12.77
C GLY A 452 9.24 -27.20 13.46
N TRP A 453 10.46 -27.72 13.62
CA TRP A 453 10.78 -29.00 14.28
C TRP A 453 11.28 -28.78 15.71
N GLY A 454 10.57 -27.93 16.47
CA GLY A 454 10.96 -27.49 17.81
C GLY A 454 10.98 -28.60 18.88
N ARG A 455 10.97 -28.20 20.15
CA ARG A 455 10.90 -29.13 21.30
C ARG A 455 9.49 -29.15 21.89
N GLU A 456 9.09 -30.29 22.44
CA GLU A 456 7.86 -30.44 23.22
C GLU A 456 8.02 -29.93 24.67
N LYS A 457 6.91 -29.88 25.44
CA LYS A 457 6.89 -29.41 26.84
C LYS A 457 7.94 -30.09 27.73
N ASP A 458 8.23 -31.36 27.45
CA ASP A 458 9.16 -32.19 28.22
C ASP A 458 10.59 -32.13 27.66
N ASN A 459 10.90 -31.11 26.86
CA ASN A 459 12.21 -30.89 26.23
C ASN A 459 12.61 -31.99 25.22
N GLN A 460 11.68 -32.88 24.86
CA GLN A 460 11.89 -33.91 23.85
C GLN A 460 11.95 -33.29 22.45
N LYS A 461 12.88 -33.78 21.61
CA LYS A 461 13.01 -33.34 20.22
C LYS A 461 11.81 -33.83 19.40
N VAL A 462 11.19 -32.94 18.64
CA VAL A 462 10.11 -33.28 17.72
C VAL A 462 10.71 -33.55 16.33
N TYR A 463 10.37 -34.71 15.77
CA TYR A 463 10.94 -35.16 14.49
C TYR A 463 10.03 -34.94 13.28
N SER A 464 8.76 -34.65 13.52
CA SER A 464 7.78 -34.30 12.49
C SER A 464 7.46 -32.80 12.53
N LEU A 465 7.29 -32.18 11.36
CA LEU A 465 7.02 -30.76 11.21
C LEU A 465 5.69 -30.39 11.87
N ARG A 466 5.74 -29.42 12.79
CA ARG A 466 4.55 -28.85 13.44
C ARG A 466 4.35 -27.42 13.01
N TRP A 467 3.11 -26.97 13.11
CA TRP A 467 2.74 -25.58 12.88
C TRP A 467 1.65 -25.09 13.84
N GLY A 468 1.59 -23.77 14.00
CA GLY A 468 0.67 -23.07 14.88
C GLY A 468 0.23 -21.73 14.34
N GLU A 469 -0.95 -21.28 14.76
CA GLU A 469 -1.44 -19.92 14.50
C GLU A 469 -1.04 -19.00 15.64
N VAL A 470 -0.56 -17.82 15.27
CA VAL A 470 -0.14 -16.73 16.16
C VAL A 470 -0.76 -15.42 15.69
N LYS A 471 -0.85 -14.42 16.57
CA LYS A 471 -1.34 -13.09 16.20
C LYS A 471 -0.26 -12.04 16.40
N LEU A 472 -0.14 -11.11 15.47
CA LEU A 472 0.76 -9.96 15.65
C LEU A 472 0.29 -9.09 16.82
N ILE A 473 1.22 -8.64 17.65
CA ILE A 473 0.95 -7.84 18.86
C ILE A 473 1.41 -6.40 18.64
N SER A 474 0.53 -5.44 18.91
CA SER A 474 0.92 -4.03 18.95
C SER A 474 1.70 -3.69 20.24
N ASN A 475 2.60 -2.72 20.14
CA ASN A 475 3.31 -2.13 21.28
C ASN A 475 4.11 -3.16 22.12
N CYS A 476 4.96 -3.94 21.45
CA CYS A 476 5.88 -4.88 22.09
C CYS A 476 6.81 -4.27 23.14
N SER A 477 7.11 -2.97 23.03
CA SER A 477 7.90 -2.23 24.01
C SER A 477 7.31 -2.33 25.43
N LYS A 478 6.01 -2.60 25.57
CA LYS A 478 5.38 -2.86 26.87
C LYS A 478 5.89 -4.14 27.54
N PHE A 479 6.26 -5.17 26.76
CA PHE A 479 6.73 -6.45 27.26
C PHE A 479 8.25 -6.48 27.40
N TYR A 480 8.97 -5.86 26.46
CA TYR A 480 10.43 -6.00 26.34
C TYR A 480 11.22 -4.70 26.55
N GLY A 481 10.55 -3.56 26.68
CA GLY A 481 11.19 -2.25 26.85
C GLY A 481 12.21 -1.96 25.76
N ASN A 482 13.43 -1.60 26.17
CA ASN A 482 14.55 -1.24 25.29
C ASN A 482 15.18 -2.45 24.56
N ARG A 483 14.69 -3.67 24.78
CA ARG A 483 15.15 -4.86 24.03
C ARG A 483 14.44 -5.03 22.70
N PHE A 484 13.32 -4.32 22.48
CA PHE A 484 12.55 -4.36 21.25
C PHE A 484 12.83 -3.13 20.39
N TYR A 485 13.11 -3.36 19.12
CA TYR A 485 13.40 -2.31 18.14
C TYR A 485 12.30 -2.29 17.07
N GLU A 486 11.47 -1.25 17.04
CA GLU A 486 10.24 -1.18 16.23
C GLU A 486 10.46 -1.26 14.71
N LYS A 487 11.68 -1.00 14.22
CA LYS A 487 12.00 -1.05 12.80
C LYS A 487 12.56 -2.41 12.36
N GLU A 488 13.25 -3.11 13.27
CA GLU A 488 13.97 -4.36 12.98
C GLU A 488 13.25 -5.62 13.48
N MET A 489 12.29 -5.48 14.40
CA MET A 489 11.64 -6.59 15.09
C MET A 489 10.12 -6.48 15.05
N GLU A 490 9.46 -7.64 15.10
CA GLU A 490 8.00 -7.77 15.19
C GLU A 490 7.66 -8.85 16.21
N CYS A 491 6.59 -8.69 17.00
CA CYS A 491 6.17 -9.75 17.93
C CYS A 491 4.86 -10.40 17.55
N ALA A 492 4.78 -11.69 17.87
CA ALA A 492 3.55 -12.45 17.75
C ALA A 492 3.21 -13.16 19.07
N GLY A 493 1.96 -13.04 19.48
CA GLY A 493 1.39 -13.75 20.61
C GLY A 493 0.92 -15.14 20.20
N CYS A 494 1.38 -16.15 20.91
CA CYS A 494 0.83 -17.50 20.81
C CYS A 494 -0.37 -17.60 21.76
N ASN A 495 -1.54 -18.02 21.25
CA ASN A 495 -2.60 -18.46 22.13
C ASN A 495 -2.07 -19.64 22.97
N PRO A 496 -2.33 -19.73 24.28
CA PRO A 496 -1.76 -20.76 25.15
C PRO A 496 -2.09 -22.22 24.73
N ILE A 497 -2.99 -22.39 23.75
CA ILE A 497 -3.50 -23.66 23.26
C ILE A 497 -2.86 -24.08 21.92
N SER A 498 -2.25 -23.16 21.14
CA SER A 498 -1.90 -23.45 19.73
C SER A 498 -0.54 -24.14 19.53
N VAL A 499 0.57 -23.67 20.10
CA VAL A 499 1.90 -24.31 20.01
C VAL A 499 2.78 -23.91 21.20
N LEU A 500 3.54 -24.86 21.74
CA LEU A 500 4.32 -24.73 22.99
C LEU A 500 5.80 -24.37 22.82
N SER A 501 6.26 -24.16 21.58
CA SER A 501 7.61 -23.64 21.35
C SER A 501 7.74 -22.14 21.66
N CYS A 502 6.63 -21.44 21.94
CA CYS A 502 6.62 -20.03 22.37
C CYS A 502 6.66 -19.86 23.90
N ILE A 503 7.14 -20.85 24.66
CA ILE A 503 7.32 -20.68 26.11
C ILE A 503 8.72 -20.12 26.37
N GLU A 504 8.73 -18.89 26.89
CA GLU A 504 9.85 -18.22 27.53
C GLU A 504 10.64 -19.18 28.41
N ASN A 505 11.90 -19.44 28.02
CA ASN A 505 13.03 -19.76 28.92
C ASN A 505 14.35 -20.02 28.15
N THR A 506 14.44 -19.80 26.83
CA THR A 506 15.71 -20.01 26.09
C THR A 506 16.13 -18.90 25.12
N GLY A 507 15.47 -17.74 25.08
CA GLY A 507 15.91 -16.63 24.22
C GLY A 507 15.97 -16.98 22.73
N ARG A 508 15.11 -17.90 22.27
CA ARG A 508 14.97 -18.26 20.85
C ARG A 508 13.79 -17.48 20.28
N THR A 509 14.10 -16.46 19.49
CA THR A 509 13.17 -15.83 18.55
C THR A 509 12.69 -16.90 17.56
N CYS A 510 11.38 -16.94 17.31
CA CYS A 510 10.81 -17.71 16.19
C CYS A 510 11.11 -17.01 14.88
#